data_AF-D3SNA2-F1
#
_entry.id   AF-D3SNA2-F1
#
_cell.length_a   1.000
_cell.length_b   1.000
_cell.length_c   1.000
_cell.angle_alpha   90.00
_cell.angle_beta   90.00
_cell.angle_gamma   90.00
#
_symmetry.space_group_name_H-M   'P 1'
#
loop_
_entity.id
_entity.type
_entity.pdbx_description
1 polymer ?
#
loop_
_entity_poly.entity_id
_entity_poly.type
_entity_poly.pdbx_seq_one_letter_code
_entity_poly.pdbx_strand_id
1 'polypeptide(L)'
;MGGQPIKGVEKLISKVEERFLGFVKLEGLRYLEGLLNVDLGSEKRKGRPFIGWYKNGCMFLVFLTTKRRAYKVFVNGCNKQELCQWIDEESYVFYDYRHRGYFVYKVKEDQLKWKEQIVFCGFCHPEATSAIDVLRSYYEGEDSCSH
;
A
#
# COMPACT_ATOMS: atom_id res chain seq x y z
N MET A 1 0.88 28.24 -8.26
CA MET A 1 -0.17 27.27 -8.63
C MET A 1 0.13 25.99 -7.88
N GLY A 2 -0.42 25.83 -6.68
CA GLY A 2 -0.17 24.67 -5.81
C GLY A 2 -1.07 23.52 -6.24
N GLY A 3 -0.47 22.39 -6.62
CA GLY A 3 -1.22 21.16 -6.84
C GLY A 3 -1.92 20.75 -5.54
N GLN A 4 -3.26 20.69 -5.58
CA GLN A 4 -4.04 20.24 -4.42
C GLN A 4 -3.70 18.78 -4.12
N PRO A 5 -3.32 18.45 -2.87
CA PRO A 5 -3.30 17.07 -2.42
C PRO A 5 -4.73 16.51 -2.46
N ILE A 6 -4.86 15.28 -2.94
CA ILE A 6 -6.14 14.65 -3.29
C ILE A 6 -7.08 14.62 -2.08
N LYS A 7 -8.27 15.24 -2.22
CA LYS A 7 -9.47 14.96 -1.42
C LYS A 7 -9.82 13.47 -1.56
N GLY A 8 -9.34 12.62 -0.66
CA GLY A 8 -9.57 11.17 -0.78
C GLY A 8 -9.19 10.37 0.45
N VAL A 9 -8.09 10.71 1.12
CA VAL A 9 -7.64 9.98 2.32
C VAL A 9 -8.69 10.04 3.44
N GLU A 10 -9.32 11.19 3.65
CA GLU A 10 -10.39 11.34 4.65
C GLU A 10 -11.62 10.46 4.35
N LYS A 11 -11.94 10.25 3.06
CA LYS A 11 -13.03 9.36 2.62
C LYS A 11 -12.64 7.87 2.71
N LEU A 12 -11.34 7.55 2.75
CA LEU A 12 -10.85 6.20 2.99
C LEU A 12 -10.85 5.87 4.48
N ILE A 13 -10.50 6.84 5.32
CA ILE A 13 -10.54 6.70 6.78
C ILE A 13 -11.97 6.39 7.26
N SER A 14 -13.00 6.92 6.61
CA SER A 14 -14.41 6.62 6.97
C SER A 14 -14.90 5.24 6.53
N LYS A 15 -14.14 4.50 5.71
CA LYS A 15 -14.44 3.14 5.23
C LYS A 15 -13.43 2.16 5.82
N VAL A 16 -13.37 2.14 7.15
CA VAL A 16 -12.48 1.29 7.95
C VAL A 16 -12.60 -0.16 7.48
N GLU A 17 -11.45 -0.84 7.36
CA GLU A 17 -11.31 -2.24 6.91
C GLU A 17 -11.59 -2.54 5.43
N GLU A 18 -12.13 -1.62 4.63
CA GLU A 18 -12.21 -1.84 3.17
C GLU A 18 -10.82 -1.76 2.53
N ARG A 19 -10.44 -2.83 1.82
CA ARG A 19 -9.19 -2.86 1.05
C ARG A 19 -9.30 -2.03 -0.20
N PHE A 20 -8.24 -1.28 -0.48
CA PHE A 20 -8.13 -0.49 -1.69
C PHE A 20 -6.80 -0.68 -2.40
N LEU A 21 -6.84 -0.52 -3.71
CA LEU A 21 -5.66 -0.37 -4.54
C LEU A 21 -5.20 1.09 -4.50
N GLY A 22 -3.90 1.28 -4.39
CA GLY A 22 -3.26 2.57 -4.58
C GLY A 22 -1.86 2.43 -5.13
N PHE A 23 -1.19 3.55 -5.35
CA PHE A 23 0.25 3.57 -5.52
C PHE A 23 0.87 4.74 -4.79
N VAL A 24 2.13 4.55 -4.37
CA VAL A 24 2.94 5.60 -3.76
C VAL A 24 3.82 6.23 -4.83
N LYS A 25 3.82 7.56 -4.95
CA LYS A 25 4.74 8.32 -5.81
C LYS A 25 6.17 8.26 -5.28
N LEU A 26 7.15 8.57 -6.13
CA LEU A 26 8.59 8.50 -5.82
C LEU A 26 8.99 9.10 -4.46
N GLU A 27 8.55 10.32 -4.15
CA GLU A 27 8.93 10.98 -2.88
C GLU A 27 8.37 10.25 -1.66
N GLY A 28 7.11 9.80 -1.72
CA GLY A 28 6.54 8.96 -0.66
C GLY A 28 7.22 7.60 -0.57
N LEU A 29 7.68 7.07 -1.71
CA LEU A 29 8.38 5.79 -1.77
C LEU A 29 9.72 5.88 -1.05
N ARG A 30 10.53 6.91 -1.32
CA ARG A 30 11.79 7.18 -0.62
C ARG A 30 11.60 7.32 0.89
N TYR A 31 10.57 8.07 1.29
CA TYR A 31 10.22 8.21 2.70
C TYR A 31 9.88 6.86 3.35
N LEU A 32 9.05 6.05 2.69
CA LEU A 32 8.65 4.73 3.18
C LEU A 32 9.82 3.74 3.26
N GLU A 33 10.76 3.78 2.32
CA GLU A 33 11.96 2.94 2.38
C GLU A 33 12.81 3.25 3.61
N GLY A 34 12.94 4.54 3.95
CA GLY A 34 13.62 4.96 5.17
C GLY A 34 12.85 4.59 6.44
N LEU A 35 11.52 4.79 6.45
CA LEU A 35 10.68 4.50 7.61
C LEU A 35 10.56 3.00 7.91
N LEU A 36 10.41 2.18 6.87
CA LEU A 36 10.18 0.73 7.00
C LEU A 36 11.45 -0.10 6.82
N ASN A 37 12.60 0.56 6.63
CA ASN A 37 13.89 -0.05 6.35
C ASN A 37 13.85 -1.12 5.23
N VAL A 38 13.11 -0.85 4.16
CA VAL A 38 12.85 -1.79 3.04
C VAL A 38 13.27 -1.18 1.71
N ASP A 39 13.71 -2.00 0.74
CA ASP A 39 13.99 -1.55 -0.63
C ASP A 39 12.74 -1.73 -1.51
N LEU A 40 12.01 -0.65 -1.72
CA LEU A 40 10.84 -0.59 -2.61
C LEU A 40 11.22 -0.18 -4.04
N GLY A 41 12.50 -0.06 -4.35
CA GLY A 41 13.05 0.29 -5.66
C GLY A 41 12.84 1.75 -6.04
N SER A 42 12.87 2.69 -5.09
CA SER A 42 12.74 4.14 -5.36
C SER A 42 13.78 4.66 -6.36
N GLU A 43 15.00 4.09 -6.36
CA GLU A 43 16.05 4.41 -7.34
C GLU A 43 15.73 3.99 -8.78
N LYS A 44 14.76 3.10 -8.99
CA LYS A 44 14.47 2.49 -10.31
C LYS A 44 13.04 2.72 -10.80
N ARG A 45 12.16 3.29 -9.97
CA ARG A 45 10.72 3.34 -10.25
C ARG A 45 10.12 4.66 -9.82
N LYS A 46 9.17 5.17 -10.62
CA LYS A 46 8.43 6.42 -10.34
C LYS A 46 7.33 6.25 -9.29
N GLY A 47 6.96 5.01 -8.99
CA GLY A 47 6.00 4.67 -7.96
C GLY A 47 5.84 3.17 -7.80
N ARG A 48 5.12 2.77 -6.75
CA ARG A 48 4.86 1.37 -6.44
C ARG A 48 3.40 1.12 -6.08
N PRO A 49 2.72 0.19 -6.75
CA PRO A 49 1.36 -0.18 -6.40
C PRO A 49 1.33 -0.93 -5.06
N PHE A 50 0.23 -0.80 -4.33
CA PHE A 50 -0.01 -1.48 -3.07
C PHE A 50 -1.51 -1.74 -2.85
N ILE A 51 -1.81 -2.74 -2.04
CA ILE A 51 -3.13 -2.88 -1.39
C ILE A 51 -3.02 -2.28 0.01
N GLY A 52 -3.95 -1.40 0.37
CA GLY A 52 -3.99 -0.80 1.69
C GLY A 52 -5.37 -0.84 2.32
N TRP A 53 -5.40 -0.64 3.63
CA TRP A 53 -6.63 -0.43 4.40
C TRP A 53 -6.30 0.36 5.67
N TYR A 54 -7.30 1.06 6.21
CA TYR A 54 -7.19 1.75 7.48
C TYR A 54 -7.85 0.94 8.59
N LYS A 55 -7.19 0.82 9.74
CA LYS A 55 -7.73 0.20 10.94
C LYS A 55 -7.07 0.77 12.19
N ASN A 56 -7.88 1.22 13.15
CA ASN A 56 -7.44 1.72 14.46
C ASN A 56 -6.35 2.82 14.38
N GLY A 57 -6.50 3.83 13.51
CA GLY A 57 -5.50 4.90 13.37
C GLY A 57 -4.19 4.46 12.69
N CYS A 58 -4.20 3.30 12.05
CA CYS A 58 -3.09 2.80 11.24
C CYS A 58 -3.49 2.62 9.79
N MET A 59 -2.54 2.89 8.90
CA MET A 59 -2.56 2.43 7.52
C MET A 59 -1.76 1.14 7.42
N PHE A 60 -2.40 0.11 6.87
CA PHE A 60 -1.75 -1.14 6.53
C PHE A 60 -1.47 -1.16 5.04
N LEU A 61 -0.29 -1.65 4.66
CA LEU A 61 0.23 -1.59 3.30
C LEU A 61 0.79 -2.95 2.90
N VAL A 62 0.42 -3.42 1.72
CA VAL A 62 1.02 -4.58 1.07
C VAL A 62 1.46 -4.17 -0.32
N PHE A 63 2.76 -4.02 -0.50
CA PHE A 63 3.31 -3.60 -1.78
C PHE A 63 3.20 -4.70 -2.84
N LEU A 64 2.94 -4.30 -4.07
CA LEU A 64 2.77 -5.18 -5.21
C LEU A 64 3.96 -5.14 -6.17
N THR A 65 4.09 -6.20 -6.95
CA THR A 65 5.08 -6.35 -8.02
C THR A 65 4.52 -7.19 -9.16
N THR A 66 5.03 -6.97 -10.36
CA THR A 66 4.70 -7.76 -11.56
C THR A 66 5.59 -8.98 -11.70
N LYS A 67 6.68 -9.06 -10.92
CA LYS A 67 7.54 -10.25 -10.88
C LYS A 67 6.77 -11.36 -10.18
N ARG A 68 6.64 -12.53 -10.82
CA ARG A 68 5.97 -13.70 -10.25
C ARG A 68 6.54 -14.06 -8.87
N ARG A 69 5.67 -14.19 -7.86
CA ARG A 69 5.98 -14.57 -6.47
C ARG A 69 4.94 -15.56 -5.90
N ALA A 70 5.14 -15.98 -4.65
CA ALA A 70 4.30 -16.93 -3.95
C ALA A 70 2.84 -16.47 -3.80
N TYR A 71 2.62 -15.18 -3.49
CA TYR A 71 1.28 -14.65 -3.20
C TYR A 71 0.78 -13.79 -4.38
N LYS A 72 -0.21 -14.30 -5.10
CA LYS A 72 -0.85 -13.64 -6.24
C LYS A 72 -2.01 -12.76 -5.78
N VAL A 73 -2.15 -11.58 -6.37
CA VAL A 73 -3.24 -10.62 -6.13
C VAL A 73 -3.89 -10.30 -7.46
N PHE A 74 -5.20 -10.50 -7.55
CA PHE A 74 -5.99 -10.32 -8.77
C PHE A 74 -6.55 -8.89 -8.81
N VAL A 75 -5.77 -7.95 -9.35
CA VAL A 75 -6.10 -6.53 -9.35
C VAL A 75 -7.31 -6.20 -10.25
N ASN A 76 -7.68 -7.09 -11.17
CA ASN A 76 -8.95 -7.01 -11.91
C ASN A 76 -10.18 -7.02 -11.00
N GLY A 77 -10.08 -7.58 -9.78
CA GLY A 77 -11.12 -7.49 -8.76
C GLY A 77 -11.15 -6.17 -7.99
N CYS A 78 -10.41 -5.16 -8.44
CA CYS A 78 -10.47 -3.78 -7.94
C CYS A 78 -11.13 -2.86 -8.95
N ASN A 79 -11.99 -1.95 -8.48
CA ASN A 79 -12.63 -0.93 -9.31
C ASN A 79 -11.64 0.19 -9.67
N LYS A 80 -10.72 -0.10 -10.62
CA LYS A 80 -9.61 0.78 -11.01
C LYS A 80 -10.07 2.06 -11.70
N GLN A 81 -9.60 3.19 -11.19
CA GLN A 81 -9.64 4.48 -11.88
C GLN A 81 -8.65 4.52 -13.06
N GLU A 82 -8.95 5.35 -14.05
CA GLU A 82 -8.17 5.50 -15.30
C GLU A 82 -6.68 5.79 -15.06
N LEU A 83 -6.37 6.64 -14.08
CA LEU A 83 -4.99 6.99 -13.74
C LEU A 83 -4.14 5.79 -13.24
N CYS A 84 -4.77 4.65 -12.96
CA CYS A 84 -4.15 3.44 -12.45
C CYS A 84 -4.15 2.27 -13.47
N GLN A 85 -4.46 2.54 -14.73
CA GLN A 85 -4.46 1.51 -15.79
C GLN A 85 -3.08 0.86 -16.02
N TRP A 86 -2.00 1.55 -15.65
CA TRP A 86 -0.64 0.99 -15.70
C TRP A 86 -0.38 -0.11 -14.67
N ILE A 87 -1.27 -0.32 -13.69
CA ILE A 87 -1.17 -1.40 -12.72
C ILE A 87 -1.77 -2.68 -13.33
N ASP A 88 -0.88 -3.63 -13.62
CA ASP A 88 -1.20 -4.94 -14.18
C ASP A 88 -2.33 -5.64 -13.41
N GLU A 89 -3.25 -6.23 -14.15
CA GLU A 89 -4.37 -7.02 -13.61
C GLU A 89 -3.90 -8.19 -12.76
N GLU A 90 -2.77 -8.78 -13.15
CA GLU A 90 -2.09 -9.81 -12.41
C GLU A 90 -0.88 -9.20 -11.68
N SER A 91 -0.99 -9.13 -10.35
CA SER A 91 0.10 -8.66 -9.50
C SER A 91 0.44 -9.71 -8.44
N TYR A 92 1.58 -9.50 -7.79
CA TYR A 92 2.08 -10.37 -6.74
C TYR A 92 2.50 -9.55 -5.54
N VAL A 93 2.45 -10.13 -4.35
CA VAL A 93 2.99 -9.50 -3.14
C VAL A 93 4.49 -9.36 -3.31
N PHE A 94 4.99 -8.16 -3.02
CA PHE A 94 6.40 -7.86 -3.01
C PHE A 94 7.13 -8.65 -1.92
N TYR A 95 8.23 -9.29 -2.31
CA TYR A 95 9.14 -9.95 -1.37
C TYR A 95 10.17 -8.94 -0.87
N ASP A 96 10.18 -8.72 0.45
CA ASP A 96 11.18 -7.92 1.13
C ASP A 96 12.47 -8.73 1.29
N TYR A 97 13.50 -8.34 0.56
CA TYR A 97 14.80 -9.00 0.61
C TYR A 97 15.61 -8.65 1.85
N ARG A 98 15.37 -7.49 2.48
CA ARG A 98 16.07 -7.08 3.70
C ARG A 98 15.56 -7.88 4.89
N HIS A 99 14.24 -8.00 5.02
CA HIS A 99 13.59 -8.75 6.11
C HIS A 99 13.26 -10.21 5.75
N ARG A 100 13.62 -10.64 4.53
CA ARG A 100 13.49 -12.03 4.02
C ARG A 100 12.08 -12.60 4.11
N GLY A 101 11.08 -11.85 3.65
CA GLY A 101 9.69 -12.29 3.77
C GLY A 101 8.67 -11.49 2.97
N TYR A 102 7.41 -11.83 3.20
CA TYR A 102 6.24 -11.12 2.68
C TYR A 102 5.50 -10.52 3.86
N PHE A 103 5.23 -9.22 3.79
CA PHE A 103 4.80 -8.46 4.95
C PHE A 103 3.60 -7.57 4.65
N VAL A 104 2.76 -7.45 5.67
CA VAL A 104 1.88 -6.30 5.85
C VAL A 104 2.66 -5.26 6.65
N TYR A 105 2.94 -4.12 6.06
CA TYR A 105 3.56 -2.99 6.74
C TYR A 105 2.49 -2.16 7.43
N LYS A 106 2.75 -1.77 8.67
CA LYS A 106 1.85 -0.96 9.47
C LYS A 106 2.48 0.41 9.69
N VAL A 107 1.78 1.48 9.32
CA VAL A 107 2.23 2.87 9.48
C VAL A 107 1.19 3.62 10.29
N LYS A 108 1.62 4.28 11.37
CA LYS A 108 0.72 5.11 12.19
C LYS A 108 0.26 6.32 11.39
N GLU A 109 -0.98 6.75 11.58
CA GLU A 109 -1.56 7.85 10.80
C GLU A 109 -0.77 9.17 10.93
N ASP A 110 -0.23 9.45 12.12
CA ASP A 110 0.64 10.61 12.39
C ASP A 110 1.98 10.56 11.63
N GLN A 111 2.45 9.36 11.27
CA GLN A 111 3.63 9.14 10.44
C GLN A 111 3.33 9.24 8.93
N LEU A 112 2.07 9.39 8.53
CA LEU A 112 1.67 9.60 7.13
C LEU A 112 1.91 11.03 6.65
N LYS A 113 3.05 11.64 7.00
CA LYS A 113 3.48 12.95 6.47
C LYS A 113 3.55 12.98 4.93
N TRP A 114 3.60 11.80 4.32
CA TRP A 114 3.65 11.54 2.88
C TRP A 114 2.28 11.15 2.30
N LYS A 115 1.16 11.31 3.02
CA LYS A 115 -0.18 10.94 2.53
C LYS A 115 -0.56 11.57 1.19
N GLU A 116 -0.02 12.75 0.90
CA GLU A 116 -0.20 13.45 -0.38
C GLU A 116 0.49 12.76 -1.56
N GLN A 117 1.43 11.85 -1.27
CA GLN A 117 2.14 11.01 -2.22
C GLN A 117 1.41 9.69 -2.47
N ILE A 118 0.33 9.40 -1.73
CA ILE A 118 -0.54 8.26 -1.99
C ILE A 118 -1.58 8.67 -3.03
N VAL A 119 -1.73 7.82 -4.03
CA VAL A 119 -2.79 7.92 -5.01
C VAL A 119 -3.74 6.75 -4.83
N PHE A 120 -5.00 7.05 -4.55
CA PHE A 120 -6.06 6.06 -4.45
C PHE A 120 -6.53 5.66 -5.85
N CYS A 121 -6.54 4.35 -6.13
CA CYS A 121 -6.95 3.79 -7.41
C CYS A 121 -8.36 3.20 -7.40
N GLY A 122 -8.86 2.74 -6.26
CA GLY A 122 -10.18 2.09 -6.19
C GLY A 122 -10.27 1.06 -5.09
N PHE A 123 -11.49 0.68 -4.70
CA PHE A 123 -11.72 -0.40 -3.74
C PHE A 123 -11.59 -1.77 -4.40
N CYS A 124 -11.19 -2.77 -3.62
CA CYS A 124 -11.01 -4.15 -4.06
C CYS A 124 -12.02 -5.06 -3.38
N HIS A 125 -12.56 -6.01 -4.13
CA HIS A 125 -13.33 -7.11 -3.54
C HIS A 125 -12.43 -7.95 -2.62
N PRO A 126 -12.94 -8.47 -1.49
CA PRO A 126 -12.14 -9.29 -0.56
C PRO A 126 -11.44 -10.47 -1.24
N GLU A 127 -12.15 -11.18 -2.13
CA GLU A 127 -11.62 -12.34 -2.87
C GLU A 127 -10.35 -12.01 -3.68
N ALA A 128 -10.30 -10.82 -4.28
CA ALA A 128 -9.18 -10.33 -5.08
C ALA A 128 -7.88 -10.19 -4.28
N THR A 129 -8.02 -10.03 -2.97
CA THR A 129 -6.94 -9.72 -2.01
C THR A 129 -6.75 -10.82 -0.96
N SER A 130 -7.45 -11.96 -1.07
CA SER A 130 -7.43 -13.06 -0.10
C SER A 130 -6.03 -13.60 0.22
N ALA A 131 -5.10 -13.54 -0.73
CA ALA A 131 -3.70 -13.92 -0.51
C ALA A 131 -2.97 -13.06 0.54
N ILE A 132 -3.52 -11.90 0.90
CA ILE A 132 -2.98 -11.01 1.94
C ILE A 132 -3.31 -11.53 3.35
N ASP A 133 -4.39 -12.30 3.52
CA ASP A 133 -4.89 -12.73 4.83
C ASP A 133 -3.92 -13.67 5.56
N VAL A 134 -3.02 -14.32 4.83
CA VAL A 134 -2.01 -15.26 5.35
C VAL A 134 -0.66 -14.61 5.60
N LEU A 135 -0.49 -13.32 5.30
CA LEU A 135 0.79 -12.63 5.43
C LEU A 135 1.09 -12.29 6.88
N ARG A 136 2.38 -12.34 7.23
CA ARG A 136 2.86 -11.85 8.53
C ARG A 136 2.83 -10.34 8.54
N SER A 137 2.48 -9.75 9.66
CA SER A 137 2.64 -8.30 9.85
C SER A 137 4.08 -7.98 10.28
N TYR A 138 4.69 -6.97 9.66
CA TYR A 138 5.99 -6.43 10.06
C TYR A 138 5.78 -5.19 10.95
N TYR A 139 6.53 -5.12 12.05
CA TYR A 139 6.42 -4.10 13.10
C TYR A 139 7.79 -3.59 13.50
N GLU A 140 8.01 -2.27 13.40
CA GLU A 140 9.07 -1.57 14.15
C GLU A 140 8.38 -0.58 15.10
N GLY A 141 8.49 -0.82 16.41
CA GLY A 141 8.01 0.06 17.48
C GLY A 141 6.88 -0.55 18.33
N GLU A 142 7.12 -0.59 19.65
CA GLU A 142 6.09 -0.88 20.66
C GLU A 142 4.98 0.19 20.66
N ASP A 143 3.82 -0.21 21.16
CA ASP A 143 2.54 0.49 21.29
C ASP A 143 1.60 0.58 20.07
N SER A 144 0.47 -0.08 20.32
CA SER A 144 -0.67 -0.39 19.48
C SER A 144 -1.32 0.84 18.87
N CYS A 145 -1.69 0.70 17.60
CA CYS A 145 -2.74 1.49 16.99
C CYS A 145 -4.02 1.32 17.81
N SER A 146 -4.30 2.35 18.59
CA SER A 146 -5.34 2.43 19.62
C SER A 146 -6.22 3.64 19.28
N HIS A 147 -7.50 3.50 19.60
CA HIS A 147 -8.62 4.40 19.28
C HIS A 147 -8.34 5.89 19.33
#